data_AF-A0A6N4V5L7-F1
#
_entry.id   AF-A0A6N4V5L7-F1
#
_cell.length_a   1.000
_cell.length_b   1.000
_cell.length_c   1.000
_cell.angle_alpha   90.00
_cell.angle_beta   90.00
_cell.angle_gamma   90.00
#
_symmetry.space_group_name_H-M   'P 1'
#
loop_
_entity.id
_entity.type
_entity.pdbx_description
1 polymer ?
#
loop_
_entity_poly.entity_id
_entity_poly.type
_entity_poly.pdbx_seq_one_letter_code
_entity_poly.pdbx_strand_id
1 'polypeptide(L)' 'MLDALSWDNSLVAKGYRRVDRDQRFLLAEDMRDWLPADDPVWLVIEVVESLDTAALHAGRKTGGVGRAGMTRTCC' A
#
# COMPACT_ATOMS: atom_id res chain seq x y z
N MET A 1 9.42 -34.16 -27.14
CA MET A 1 10.41 -33.09 -27.33
C MET A 1 9.64 -31.79 -27.33
N LEU A 2 9.83 -30.99 -26.26
CA LEU A 2 9.14 -29.75 -25.89
C LEU A 2 7.71 -29.92 -25.31
N ASP A 3 7.65 -30.17 -24.00
CA ASP A 3 6.54 -29.69 -23.17
C ASP A 3 7.12 -29.00 -21.94
N ALA A 4 6.98 -27.68 -21.97
CA ALA A 4 6.99 -26.75 -20.86
C ALA A 4 8.01 -27.00 -19.74
N LEU A 5 9.14 -26.29 -19.83
CA LEU A 5 9.75 -25.61 -18.69
C LEU A 5 8.65 -24.92 -17.88
N SER A 6 8.06 -25.64 -16.93
CA SER A 6 7.27 -25.08 -15.84
C SER A 6 8.20 -24.13 -15.13
N TRP A 7 7.96 -22.84 -15.33
CA TRP A 7 8.67 -21.74 -14.71
C TRP A 7 8.68 -21.94 -13.20
N ASP A 8 9.78 -22.47 -12.69
CA ASP A 8 10.10 -22.40 -11.29
C ASP A 8 10.10 -20.91 -10.92
N ASN A 9 9.13 -20.51 -10.12
CA ASN A 9 9.17 -19.27 -9.35
C ASN A 9 10.28 -19.35 -8.25
N SER A 10 11.41 -19.99 -8.57
CA SER A 10 12.55 -20.26 -7.70
C SER A 10 13.54 -19.10 -7.65
N LEU A 11 13.40 -18.12 -8.55
CA LEU A 11 14.34 -17.00 -8.69
C LEU A 11 13.88 -15.70 -8.01
N VAL A 12 12.86 -15.75 -7.14
CA VAL A 12 12.52 -14.62 -6.28
C VAL A 12 13.07 -14.85 -4.87
N ALA A 13 13.87 -13.91 -4.38
CA ALA A 13 14.38 -13.96 -3.02
C ALA A 13 13.21 -13.83 -2.02
N LYS A 14 12.84 -14.93 -1.37
CA LYS A 14 11.85 -14.96 -0.26
C LYS A 14 12.48 -14.64 1.10
N GLY A 15 13.69 -14.10 1.10
CA GLY A 15 14.43 -13.75 2.31
C GLY A 15 13.83 -12.52 2.97
N TYR A 16 13.34 -12.69 4.20
CA TYR A 16 12.95 -11.56 5.03
C TYR A 16 14.16 -10.67 5.31
N ARG A 17 14.12 -9.41 4.85
CA ARG A 17 15.13 -8.39 5.19
C ARG A 17 14.78 -7.77 6.54
N ARG A 18 15.75 -7.68 7.44
CA ARG A 18 15.60 -6.98 8.72
C ARG A 18 15.16 -5.54 8.45
N VAL A 19 14.19 -5.05 9.22
CA VAL A 19 13.73 -3.65 9.11
C VAL A 19 14.92 -2.74 9.37
N ASP A 20 15.28 -1.98 8.33
CA ASP A 20 16.20 -0.86 8.41
C ASP A 20 15.38 0.36 8.85
N ARG A 21 15.60 0.82 10.09
CA ARG A 21 14.87 1.95 10.67
C ARG A 21 15.48 3.29 10.27
N ASP A 22 16.70 3.27 9.75
CA ASP A 22 17.39 4.43 9.21
C ASP A 22 17.11 4.61 7.71
N GLN A 23 16.36 3.69 7.10
CA GLN A 23 15.79 3.88 5.77
C GLN A 23 14.88 5.09 5.80
N ARG A 24 15.36 6.20 5.25
CA ARG A 24 14.55 7.41 5.09
C ARG A 24 13.35 7.08 4.20
N PHE A 25 12.16 7.37 4.70
CA PHE A 25 10.99 7.41 3.85
C PHE A 25 11.23 8.51 2.81
N LEU A 26 11.28 8.12 1.53
CA LEU A 26 11.49 9.05 0.41
C LEU A 26 10.26 9.95 0.15
N LEU A 27 9.24 9.85 0.99
CA LEU A 27 7.99 10.57 0.86
C LEU A 27 8.09 11.86 1.66
N ALA A 28 7.71 12.99 1.06
CA ALA A 28 7.60 14.25 1.80
C ALA A 28 6.59 14.11 2.96
N GLU A 29 6.72 14.99 3.95
CA GLU A 29 5.86 14.99 5.15
C GLU A 29 4.39 15.19 4.79
N ASP A 30 4.09 15.96 3.74
CA ASP A 30 2.78 16.03 3.09
C ASP A 30 2.88 15.52 1.64
N MET A 31 2.00 14.59 1.27
CA MET A 31 1.87 14.07 -0.10
C MET A 31 1.35 15.14 -1.08
N ARG A 32 0.66 16.15 -0.57
CA ARG A 32 0.11 17.25 -1.37
C ARG A 32 1.20 18.09 -2.02
N ASP A 33 2.37 18.19 -1.39
CA ASP A 33 3.53 18.92 -1.91
C ASP A 33 4.14 18.28 -3.16
N TRP A 34 3.71 17.07 -3.55
CA TRP A 34 4.16 16.42 -4.79
C TRP A 34 3.35 16.85 -6.00
N LEU A 35 2.18 17.44 -5.78
CA LEU A 35 1.23 17.79 -6.82
C LEU A 35 1.26 19.31 -7.05
N PRO A 36 1.32 19.76 -8.31
CA PRO A 36 1.09 21.16 -8.64
C PRO A 36 -0.29 21.64 -8.15
N ALA A 37 -0.41 22.93 -7.83
CA ALA A 37 -1.66 23.51 -7.32
C ALA A 37 -2.80 23.47 -8.36
N ASP A 38 -2.46 23.41 -9.65
CA ASP A 38 -3.37 23.33 -10.79
C ASP A 38 -3.62 21.89 -11.28
N ASP A 39 -3.17 20.88 -10.52
CA ASP A 39 -3.38 19.49 -10.89
C ASP A 39 -4.87 19.11 -10.86
N PRO A 40 -5.41 18.43 -11.90
CA PRO A 40 -6.81 18.04 -11.96
C PRO A 40 -7.25 17.10 -10.83
N VAL A 41 -6.34 16.48 -10.08
CA VAL A 41 -6.67 15.68 -8.90
C VAL A 41 -7.45 16.48 -7.85
N TRP A 42 -7.19 17.79 -7.74
CA TRP A 42 -7.88 18.65 -6.77
C TRP A 42 -9.38 18.75 -7.08
N LEU A 43 -9.73 18.86 -8.38
CA LEU A 43 -11.12 18.81 -8.82
C LEU A 43 -11.78 17.47 -8.46
N VAL A 44 -11.08 16.36 -8.65
CA VAL A 44 -11.62 15.02 -8.33
C VAL A 44 -11.88 14.89 -6.82
N ILE A 45 -10.97 15.41 -5.99
CA ILE A 45 -11.13 15.42 -4.53
C ILE A 45 -12.37 16.24 -4.13
N GLU A 46 -12.52 17.45 -4.65
CA GLU A 46 -13.68 18.32 -4.38
C GLU A 46 -15.00 17.66 -4.81
N VAL A 47 -15.02 17.03 -5.99
CA VAL A 47 -16.20 16.32 -6.49
C VAL A 47 -16.56 15.17 -5.54
N VAL A 48 -15.60 14.33 -5.17
CA VAL A 48 -15.86 13.19 -4.28
C VAL A 48 -16.31 13.64 -2.90
N GLU A 49 -15.78 14.74 -2.38
CA GLU A 49 -16.21 15.34 -1.11
C GLU A 49 -17.69 15.80 -1.15
N SER A 50 -18.16 16.25 -2.32
CA SER A 50 -19.56 16.65 -2.49
C SER A 50 -20.56 15.48 -2.62
N LEU A 51 -20.07 14.25 -2.86
CA LEU A 51 -20.91 13.07 -3.06
C LEU A 51 -21.27 12.39 -1.73
N ASP A 52 -22.52 11.92 -1.63
CA ASP A 52 -22.92 11.05 -0.51
C ASP A 52 -22.28 9.66 -0.65
N THR A 53 -21.18 9.46 0.08
CA THR A 53 -20.42 8.21 0.13
C THR A 53 -20.78 7.35 1.36
N ALA A 54 -21.81 7.72 2.14
CA ALA A 54 -22.14 7.05 3.40
C ALA A 54 -22.48 5.56 3.20
N ALA A 55 -23.20 5.20 2.14
CA ALA A 55 -23.52 3.82 1.82
C ALA A 55 -22.26 2.97 1.54
N LEU A 56 -21.26 3.53 0.86
CA LEU A 56 -19.98 2.86 0.61
C LEU A 56 -19.21 2.66 1.92
N HIS A 57 -19.19 3.68 2.77
CA HIS A 57 -18.55 3.61 4.08
C HIS A 57 -19.24 2.63 5.03
N ALA A 58 -20.56 2.47 4.95
CA ALA A 58 -21.34 1.54 5.78
C ALA A 58 -21.16 0.08 5.34
N GLY A 59 -21.02 -0.18 4.03
CA GLY A 59 -20.81 -1.52 3.49
C GLY A 59 -19.38 -2.05 3.65
N ARG A 60 -18.42 -1.20 4.05
CA ARG A 60 -17.02 -1.58 4.17
C ARG A 60 -16.81 -2.49 5.39
N LYS A 61 -16.11 -3.61 5.18
CA LYS A 61 -15.62 -4.45 6.28
C LYS A 61 -14.47 -3.73 7.00
N THR A 62 -14.77 -3.10 8.13
CA THR A 62 -13.75 -2.48 8.98
C THR A 62 -13.24 -3.55 9.94
N GLY A 63 -12.02 -4.05 9.71
CA GLY A 63 -11.44 -5.15 10.49
C GLY A 63 -11.28 -6.44 9.69
N GLY A 64 -10.33 -6.43 8.75
CA GLY A 64 -9.54 -7.63 8.51
C GLY A 64 -8.39 -7.61 9.52
N VAL A 65 -8.03 -8.76 10.08
CA VAL A 65 -6.74 -8.86 10.77
C VAL A 65 -5.68 -8.51 9.73
N GLY A 66 -5.15 -7.28 9.77
CA GLY A 66 -3.83 -7.03 9.22
C GLY A 66 -2.93 -8.15 9.74
N ARG A 67 -2.06 -8.71 8.88
CA ARG A 67 -1.14 -9.79 9.29
C ARG A 67 -0.59 -9.44 10.66
N ALA A 68 -0.74 -10.37 11.62
CA ALA A 68 -0.24 -10.18 12.98
C ALA A 68 1.17 -9.56 12.91
N GLY A 69 1.32 -8.37 13.51
CA GLY A 69 2.62 -7.73 13.60
C GLY A 69 3.57 -8.71 14.26
N MET A 70 4.68 -9.02 13.59
CA MET A 70 5.70 -9.93 14.11
C MET A 70 6.42 -9.23 15.27
N THR A 71 5.81 -9.19 16.45
CA THR A 71 6.48 -8.80 17.68
C THR A 71 7.42 -9.92 18.08
N ARG A 72 8.74 -9.65 18.00
CA ARG A 72 9.75 -10.54 18.56
C ARG A 72 9.68 -10.47 20.08
N THR A 73 9.17 -11.50 20.73
CA THR A 73 9.63 -11.82 22.08
C THR A 73 11.00 -12.46 21.91
N CYS A 74 12.02 -11.73 22.37
CA CYS A 74 13.34 -12.27 22.61
C CYS A 74 13.23 -13.36 23.69
N CYS A 75 13.55 -14.58 23.33
CA CYS A 75 14.55 -15.40 24.02
C CYS A 75 15.38 -16.08 22.94
#